data_AF-A0A8H7J912-F1
#
_entry.id   AF-A0A8H7J912-F1
#
_cell.length_a   1.000
_cell.length_b   1.000
_cell.length_c   1.000
_cell.angle_alpha   90.00
_cell.angle_beta   90.00
_cell.angle_gamma   90.00
#
_symmetry.space_group_name_H-M   'P 1'
#
loop_
_entity.id
_entity.type
_entity.pdbx_description
1 polymer ?
#
loop_
_entity_poly.entity_id
_entity_poly.type
_entity_poly.pdbx_seq_one_letter_code
_entity_poly.pdbx_strand_id
1 'polypeptide(L)'
;MFTEFYHQPQDGGKNLTEADIFSRIGAWNAVLQEMAVRDLTIRSDKFPAISGLASALQTPQMGKYLAGVWSYNPFLSMAWFPRWRQDPPKSYQSPSWSCAWTTQQIVWYHDTWRVSDDISGSGTTSDWGLWNDRYGPRLVNHNIRYKDLDPKGEVLEGSSLTMIGHCRPIYVADIPDSDFDHNFQEVAQAVGGINQPGHRICMDENAGLCDSVCSFASDLSDVDREYDRGTVKSYLCVQIVRERKETWQKPKIIGLVLEEAVDSTDEAFRRVGLADFD
;
A
#
# COMPACT_ATOMS: atom_id res chain seq x y z
N MET A 1 -18.87 9.07 -8.44
CA MET A 1 -17.46 9.11 -7.97
C MET A 1 -16.54 9.85 -8.94
N PHE A 2 -16.18 9.35 -10.12
CA PHE A 2 -15.24 10.11 -11.00
C PHE A 2 -15.84 11.34 -11.68
N THR A 3 -17.11 11.29 -12.07
CA THR A 3 -17.80 12.39 -12.77
C THR A 3 -17.83 13.70 -11.98
N GLU A 4 -17.75 13.61 -10.65
CA GLU A 4 -17.71 14.79 -9.76
C GLU A 4 -16.40 15.58 -9.90
N PHE A 5 -15.28 14.91 -10.25
CA PHE A 5 -14.00 15.57 -10.47
C PHE A 5 -13.82 16.09 -11.90
N TYR A 6 -14.58 15.56 -12.88
CA TYR A 6 -14.52 16.01 -14.28
C TYR A 6 -15.23 17.34 -14.55
N HIS A 7 -16.18 17.72 -13.71
CA HIS A 7 -16.98 18.94 -13.87
C HIS A 7 -16.59 20.06 -12.89
N GLN A 8 -15.58 19.84 -12.05
CA GLN A 8 -15.03 20.92 -11.26
C GLN A 8 -14.23 21.84 -12.20
N PRO A 9 -14.57 23.14 -12.32
CA PRO A 9 -13.74 24.08 -13.05
C PRO A 9 -12.32 23.98 -12.49
N GLN A 10 -11.29 24.11 -13.34
CA GLN A 10 -9.90 24.24 -12.90
C GLN A 10 -9.89 25.17 -11.68
N ASP A 11 -9.61 24.61 -10.50
CA ASP A 11 -9.90 25.24 -9.21
C ASP A 11 -9.38 26.67 -9.22
N GLY A 12 -10.31 27.63 -9.30
CA GLY A 12 -10.03 29.06 -9.38
C GLY A 12 -9.48 29.58 -8.05
N GLY A 13 -8.26 29.18 -7.70
CA GLY A 13 -7.54 29.66 -6.52
C GLY A 13 -8.07 29.16 -5.16
N LYS A 14 -8.94 28.14 -5.10
CA LYS A 14 -9.26 27.49 -3.82
C LYS A 14 -8.08 26.62 -3.37
N ASN A 15 -7.56 26.88 -2.18
CA ASN A 15 -6.62 25.97 -1.52
C ASN A 15 -7.37 24.70 -1.13
N LEU A 16 -7.00 23.56 -1.74
CA LEU A 16 -7.52 22.25 -1.37
C LEU A 16 -7.16 21.95 0.09
N THR A 17 -8.13 21.44 0.84
CA THR A 17 -7.88 20.91 2.17
C THR A 17 -7.16 19.56 2.10
N GLU A 18 -6.53 19.14 3.20
CA GLU A 18 -5.94 17.80 3.29
C GLU A 18 -6.98 16.70 3.05
N ALA A 19 -8.22 16.89 3.53
CA ALA A 19 -9.33 15.99 3.27
C ALA A 19 -9.64 15.88 1.76
N ASP A 20 -9.61 16.99 1.02
CA ASP A 20 -9.81 16.98 -0.44
C ASP A 20 -8.71 16.18 -1.15
N ILE A 21 -7.46 16.36 -0.73
CA ILE A 21 -6.31 15.62 -1.29
C ILE A 21 -6.47 14.13 -1.03
N PHE A 22 -6.83 13.74 0.19
CA PHE A 22 -7.06 12.33 0.53
C PHE A 22 -8.23 11.71 -0.24
N SER A 23 -9.33 12.45 -0.42
CA SER A 23 -10.45 11.99 -1.24
C SER A 23 -10.01 11.72 -2.69
N ARG A 24 -9.20 12.59 -3.28
CA ARG A 24 -8.63 12.40 -4.63
C ARG A 24 -7.67 11.22 -4.71
N ILE A 25 -6.80 11.03 -3.71
CA ILE A 25 -5.91 9.85 -3.62
C ILE A 25 -6.75 8.57 -3.50
N GLY A 26 -7.82 8.60 -2.70
CA GLY A 26 -8.77 7.49 -2.58
C GLY A 26 -9.45 7.15 -3.91
N ALA A 27 -9.92 8.16 -4.64
CA ALA A 27 -10.47 7.99 -5.98
C ALA A 27 -9.43 7.39 -6.95
N TRP A 28 -8.17 7.84 -6.88
CA TRP A 28 -7.09 7.26 -7.66
C TRP A 28 -6.82 5.80 -7.30
N ASN A 29 -6.78 5.45 -6.01
CA ASN A 29 -6.63 4.07 -5.56
C ASN A 29 -7.77 3.18 -6.08
N ALA A 30 -9.00 3.69 -6.15
CA ALA A 30 -10.12 2.98 -6.75
C ALA A 30 -9.93 2.72 -8.26
N VAL A 31 -9.34 3.67 -9.02
CA VAL A 31 -8.95 3.41 -10.43
C VAL A 31 -7.96 2.26 -10.49
N LEU A 32 -6.92 2.30 -9.64
CA LEU A 32 -5.88 1.28 -9.63
C LEU A 32 -6.42 -0.11 -9.26
N GLN A 33 -7.36 -0.18 -8.33
CA GLN A 33 -8.04 -1.43 -7.96
C GLN A 33 -8.78 -2.03 -9.17
N GLU A 34 -9.52 -1.21 -9.91
CA GLU A 34 -10.24 -1.63 -11.12
C GLU A 34 -9.31 -2.01 -12.27
N MET A 35 -8.14 -1.37 -12.36
CA MET A 35 -7.13 -1.68 -13.38
C MET A 35 -6.34 -2.94 -13.09
N ALA A 36 -6.11 -3.28 -11.82
CA ALA A 36 -5.31 -4.43 -11.43
C ALA A 36 -5.87 -5.77 -11.94
N VAL A 37 -7.20 -5.88 -12.04
CA VAL A 37 -7.90 -7.07 -12.53
C VAL A 37 -8.05 -7.14 -14.06
N ARG A 38 -7.61 -6.11 -14.79
CA ARG A 38 -7.75 -6.08 -16.26
C ARG A 38 -6.63 -6.88 -16.89
N ASP A 39 -7.02 -7.86 -17.70
CA ASP A 39 -6.07 -8.60 -18.53
C ASP A 39 -5.74 -7.80 -19.79
N LEU A 40 -4.60 -7.13 -19.76
CA LEU A 40 -4.10 -6.36 -20.90
C LEU A 40 -3.24 -7.27 -21.79
N THR A 41 -3.44 -7.16 -23.11
CA THR A 41 -2.60 -7.85 -24.11
C THR A 41 -1.12 -7.54 -23.90
N ILE A 42 -0.81 -6.29 -23.53
CA ILE A 42 0.53 -5.84 -23.15
C ILE A 42 0.44 -5.39 -21.69
N ARG A 43 1.04 -6.16 -20.79
CA ARG A 43 0.92 -5.89 -19.34
C ARG A 43 1.54 -4.57 -18.90
N SER A 44 2.58 -4.11 -19.58
CA SER A 44 3.24 -2.85 -19.27
C SER A 44 2.39 -1.62 -19.62
N ASP A 45 1.30 -1.80 -20.39
CA ASP A 45 0.37 -0.73 -20.76
C ASP A 45 -0.57 -0.32 -19.62
N LYS A 46 -0.46 -0.90 -18.41
CA LYS A 46 -1.32 -0.53 -17.28
C LYS A 46 -1.31 0.98 -17.00
N PHE A 47 -0.14 1.61 -16.91
CA PHE A 47 -0.06 3.05 -16.67
C PHE A 47 -0.40 3.89 -17.91
N PRO A 48 0.15 3.60 -19.10
CA PRO A 48 -0.28 4.28 -20.33
C PRO A 48 -1.80 4.28 -20.53
N ALA A 49 -2.49 3.17 -20.24
CA ALA A 49 -3.94 3.05 -20.40
C ALA A 49 -4.75 3.99 -19.47
N ILE A 50 -4.16 4.44 -18.36
CA ILE A 50 -4.82 5.31 -17.37
C ILE A 50 -4.09 6.64 -17.13
N SER A 51 -3.09 6.98 -17.93
CA SER A 51 -2.30 8.20 -17.74
C SER A 51 -3.15 9.47 -17.92
N GLY A 52 -4.18 9.39 -18.77
CA GLY A 52 -5.20 10.43 -18.92
C GLY A 52 -6.06 10.62 -17.65
N LEU A 53 -6.45 9.53 -16.97
CA LEU A 53 -7.18 9.59 -15.71
C LEU A 53 -6.31 10.18 -14.59
N ALA A 54 -5.04 9.74 -14.52
CA ALA A 54 -4.06 10.30 -13.60
C ALA A 54 -3.87 11.81 -13.85
N SER A 55 -3.82 12.25 -15.10
CA SER A 55 -3.72 13.67 -15.45
C SER A 55 -4.97 14.47 -15.07
N ALA A 56 -6.16 13.89 -15.22
CA ALA A 56 -7.41 14.54 -14.83
C ALA A 56 -7.57 14.68 -13.31
N LEU A 57 -7.06 13.71 -12.54
CA LEU A 57 -7.15 13.73 -11.08
C LEU A 57 -6.06 14.59 -10.43
N GLN A 58 -4.90 14.73 -11.07
CA GLN A 58 -3.74 15.41 -10.50
C GLN A 58 -4.03 16.89 -10.23
N THR A 59 -3.73 17.33 -9.01
CA THR A 59 -3.66 18.74 -8.64
C THR A 59 -2.22 19.09 -8.23
N PRO A 60 -1.82 20.38 -8.26
CA PRO A 60 -0.49 20.78 -7.81
C PRO A 60 -0.14 20.29 -6.39
N GLN A 61 -1.13 20.24 -5.50
CA GLN A 61 -0.99 19.84 -4.10
C GLN A 61 -0.71 18.34 -3.93
N MET A 62 -1.15 17.50 -4.88
CA MET A 62 -0.83 16.06 -4.87
C MET A 62 0.64 15.79 -5.22
N GLY A 63 1.33 16.79 -5.78
CA GLY A 63 2.73 16.67 -6.18
C GLY A 63 2.92 15.84 -7.44
N LYS A 64 4.09 15.22 -7.58
CA LYS A 64 4.48 14.44 -8.77
C LYS A 64 3.84 13.05 -8.75
N TYR A 65 3.55 12.53 -9.94
CA TYR A 65 3.17 11.14 -10.12
C TYR A 65 4.42 10.25 -10.14
N LEU A 66 4.41 9.17 -9.36
CA LEU A 66 5.56 8.29 -9.11
C LEU A 66 5.19 6.82 -9.33
N ALA A 67 4.74 6.48 -10.55
CA ALA A 67 4.35 5.12 -10.93
C ALA A 67 3.23 4.54 -10.06
N GLY A 68 2.05 5.18 -10.07
CA GLY A 68 0.87 4.72 -9.34
C GLY A 68 0.68 5.36 -7.97
N VAL A 69 1.67 6.11 -7.46
CA VAL A 69 1.54 6.87 -6.20
C VAL A 69 1.82 8.36 -6.42
N TRP A 70 1.42 9.18 -5.45
CA TRP A 70 1.58 10.64 -5.50
C TRP A 70 2.65 11.11 -4.51
N SER A 71 3.52 12.04 -4.90
CA SER A 71 4.64 12.47 -4.06
C SER A 71 4.22 13.21 -2.78
N TYR A 72 3.00 13.74 -2.71
CA TYR A 72 2.44 14.32 -1.50
C TYR A 72 2.41 13.32 -0.33
N ASN A 73 1.88 12.12 -0.59
CA ASN A 73 1.87 11.03 0.38
C ASN A 73 1.78 9.68 -0.38
N PRO A 74 2.93 9.12 -0.79
CA PRO A 74 2.92 7.90 -1.61
C PRO A 74 2.45 6.68 -0.81
N PHE A 75 2.60 6.74 0.52
CA PHE A 75 2.37 5.64 1.46
C PHE A 75 0.89 5.25 1.56
N LEU A 76 -0.02 6.22 1.42
CA LEU A 76 -1.47 5.96 1.34
C LEU A 76 -1.83 5.07 0.16
N SER A 77 -1.13 5.21 -0.97
CA SER A 77 -1.33 4.40 -2.16
C SER A 77 -0.50 3.11 -2.16
N MET A 78 0.34 2.89 -1.14
CA MET A 78 1.08 1.63 -0.94
C MET A 78 0.36 0.67 0.02
N ALA A 79 -0.70 1.10 0.71
CA ALA A 79 -1.45 0.28 1.67
C ALA A 79 -2.45 -0.70 1.00
N TRP A 80 -2.01 -1.40 -0.06
CA TRP A 80 -2.76 -2.45 -0.75
C TRP A 80 -2.16 -3.83 -0.49
N PHE A 81 -2.92 -4.91 -0.63
CA PHE A 81 -2.43 -6.29 -0.58
C PHE A 81 -3.18 -7.12 -1.65
N PRO A 82 -2.60 -8.23 -2.15
CA PRO A 82 -3.27 -9.09 -3.11
C PRO A 82 -4.47 -9.81 -2.48
N ARG A 83 -5.59 -9.87 -3.19
CA ARG A 83 -6.78 -10.64 -2.77
C ARG A 83 -6.56 -12.14 -2.88
N TRP A 84 -5.88 -12.54 -3.95
CA TRP A 84 -5.60 -13.93 -4.27
C TRP A 84 -4.12 -14.12 -4.48
N ARG A 85 -3.68 -15.38 -4.43
CA ARG A 85 -2.32 -15.77 -4.74
C ARG A 85 -1.86 -15.10 -6.03
N GLN A 86 -0.65 -14.57 -5.98
CA GLN A 86 0.03 -14.07 -7.16
C GLN A 86 1.33 -14.82 -7.34
N ASP A 87 1.59 -15.23 -8.58
CA ASP A 87 2.90 -15.71 -8.95
C ASP A 87 3.79 -14.50 -9.27
N PRO A 88 5.08 -14.57 -8.94
CA PRO A 88 6.03 -13.51 -9.26
C PRO A 88 5.99 -13.21 -10.77
N PRO A 89 6.02 -11.93 -11.18
CA PRO A 89 6.07 -11.59 -12.59
C PRO A 89 7.35 -12.12 -13.23
N LYS A 90 7.24 -12.84 -14.36
CA LYS A 90 8.40 -13.43 -15.07
C LYS A 90 9.39 -12.39 -15.62
N SER A 91 8.93 -11.15 -15.77
CA SER A 91 9.70 -10.02 -16.25
C SER A 91 9.26 -8.77 -15.51
N TYR A 92 10.16 -7.81 -15.37
CA TYR A 92 9.86 -6.51 -14.78
C TYR A 92 8.68 -5.83 -15.52
N GLN A 93 7.70 -5.32 -14.76
CA GLN A 93 6.51 -4.63 -15.27
C GLN A 93 6.37 -3.23 -14.68
N SER A 94 6.64 -3.10 -13.38
CA SER A 94 6.66 -1.83 -12.66
C SER A 94 7.50 -2.00 -11.39
N PRO A 95 7.73 -0.95 -10.61
CA PRO A 95 8.40 -1.08 -9.33
C PRO A 95 7.51 -1.81 -8.33
N SER A 96 8.10 -2.54 -7.38
CA SER A 96 7.37 -3.41 -6.44
C SER A 96 6.40 -2.65 -5.53
N TRP A 97 6.69 -1.39 -5.18
CA TRP A 97 5.77 -0.57 -4.35
C TRP A 97 4.49 -0.15 -5.09
N SER A 98 4.50 -0.25 -6.42
CA SER A 98 3.36 0.10 -7.22
C SER A 98 2.39 -1.05 -7.34
N CYS A 99 1.10 -0.76 -7.21
CA CYS A 99 0.05 -1.75 -7.42
C CYS A 99 0.08 -2.40 -8.82
N ALA A 100 0.66 -1.74 -9.83
CA ALA A 100 0.81 -2.32 -11.16
C ALA A 100 1.75 -3.54 -11.21
N TRP A 101 2.54 -3.76 -10.14
CA TRP A 101 3.41 -4.93 -9.94
C TRP A 101 2.59 -6.21 -9.95
N THR A 102 1.41 -6.14 -9.34
CA THR A 102 0.51 -7.26 -9.15
C THR A 102 -0.31 -7.59 -10.38
N THR A 103 -0.64 -8.87 -10.59
CA THR A 103 -1.42 -9.32 -11.76
C THR A 103 -2.85 -9.71 -11.44
N GLN A 104 -3.20 -9.86 -10.16
CA GLN A 104 -4.54 -10.22 -9.72
C GLN A 104 -5.20 -9.05 -8.97
N GLN A 105 -6.44 -9.26 -8.53
CA GLN A 105 -7.12 -8.28 -7.69
C GLN A 105 -6.30 -7.96 -6.45
N ILE A 106 -6.31 -6.69 -6.12
CA ILE A 106 -5.72 -6.11 -4.92
C ILE A 106 -6.80 -5.39 -4.14
N VAL A 107 -6.58 -5.26 -2.85
CA VAL A 107 -7.50 -4.62 -1.89
C VAL A 107 -6.69 -3.64 -1.07
N TRP A 108 -7.24 -2.45 -0.84
CA TRP A 108 -6.64 -1.45 0.03
C TRP A 108 -7.13 -1.66 1.45
N TYR A 109 -6.28 -1.38 2.44
CA TYR A 109 -6.73 -1.23 3.82
C TYR A 109 -7.74 -0.09 3.88
N HIS A 110 -9.02 -0.44 3.92
CA HIS A 110 -10.13 0.48 3.65
C HIS A 110 -10.12 1.71 4.58
N ASP A 111 -9.81 1.50 5.85
CA ASP A 111 -9.82 2.56 6.86
C ASP A 111 -8.53 3.41 6.86
N THR A 112 -7.58 3.18 5.96
CA THR A 112 -6.36 4.02 5.85
C THR A 112 -6.56 5.28 5.00
N TRP A 113 -7.52 5.26 4.06
CA TRP A 113 -7.70 6.34 3.10
C TRP A 113 -9.11 6.94 3.10
N ARG A 114 -10.08 6.32 3.80
CA ARG A 114 -11.43 6.88 3.90
C ARG A 114 -11.40 8.20 4.69
N VAL A 115 -12.00 9.23 4.11
CA VAL A 115 -12.48 10.42 4.82
C VAL A 115 -13.99 10.23 4.86
N SER A 116 -14.54 9.49 5.83
CA SER A 116 -16.00 9.33 5.85
C SER A 116 -16.65 10.61 6.35
N ASP A 117 -17.73 11.02 5.70
CA ASP A 117 -18.64 12.06 6.19
C ASP A 117 -19.19 11.74 7.61
N ASP A 118 -19.22 10.46 7.99
CA ASP A 118 -19.63 9.96 9.32
C ASP A 118 -18.53 9.99 10.40
N ILE A 119 -17.24 10.16 10.06
CA ILE A 119 -16.13 10.31 11.03
C ILE A 119 -15.85 11.80 11.25
N SER A 120 -16.88 12.63 11.09
CA SER A 120 -16.92 14.05 11.43
C SER A 120 -16.92 14.32 12.95
N GLY A 121 -16.35 13.41 13.74
CA GLY A 121 -15.78 13.76 15.03
C GLY A 121 -14.43 14.45 14.78
N SER A 122 -14.32 15.73 15.11
CA SER A 122 -13.05 16.49 15.00
C SER A 122 -11.85 15.83 15.72
N GLY A 123 -12.11 14.86 16.62
CA GLY A 123 -11.11 14.10 17.35
C GLY A 123 -10.30 13.09 16.52
N THR A 124 -10.92 12.26 15.65
CA THR A 124 -10.19 11.19 14.94
C THR A 124 -9.23 11.72 13.87
N THR A 125 -9.66 12.71 13.09
CA THR A 125 -8.78 13.36 12.10
C THR A 125 -7.60 14.06 12.78
N SER A 126 -7.83 14.66 13.95
CA SER A 126 -6.78 15.28 14.77
C SER A 126 -5.78 14.23 15.31
N ASP A 127 -6.26 13.11 15.84
CA ASP A 127 -5.40 12.01 16.33
C ASP A 127 -4.55 11.39 15.20
N TRP A 128 -5.14 11.20 14.01
CA TRP A 128 -4.39 10.71 12.85
C TRP A 128 -3.29 11.70 12.43
N GLY A 129 -3.59 13.00 12.37
CA GLY A 129 -2.60 14.02 12.04
C GLY A 129 -1.42 14.01 13.02
N LEU A 130 -1.72 13.93 14.32
CA LEU A 130 -0.70 13.84 15.37
C LEU A 130 0.15 12.56 15.25
N TRP A 131 -0.47 11.42 14.96
CA TRP A 131 0.26 10.17 14.70
C TRP A 131 1.15 10.32 13.46
N ASN A 132 0.61 10.83 12.35
CA ASN A 132 1.35 10.97 11.10
C ASN A 132 2.51 11.96 11.21
N ASP A 133 2.35 13.03 11.99
CA ASP A 133 3.42 13.99 12.28
C ASP A 133 4.57 13.36 13.06
N ARG A 134 4.24 12.50 14.03
CA ARG A 134 5.22 11.89 14.93
C ARG A 134 5.86 10.62 14.37
N TYR A 135 5.09 9.81 13.67
CA TYR A 135 5.41 8.43 13.33
C TYR A 135 5.29 8.14 11.84
N GLY A 136 4.54 8.95 11.09
CA GLY A 136 4.38 8.73 9.65
C GLY A 136 5.72 8.83 8.90
N PRO A 137 5.92 8.00 7.86
CA PRO A 137 7.12 8.10 7.05
C PRO A 137 7.14 9.40 6.22
N ARG A 138 8.31 9.72 5.66
CA ARG A 138 8.50 10.86 4.76
C ARG A 138 9.23 10.40 3.50
N LEU A 139 8.71 10.80 2.35
CA LEU A 139 9.41 10.69 1.08
C LEU A 139 10.49 11.78 1.05
N VAL A 140 11.76 11.39 0.97
CA VAL A 140 12.89 12.34 0.94
C VAL A 140 13.48 12.47 -0.46
N ASN A 141 13.39 11.43 -1.29
CA ASN A 141 13.85 11.49 -2.68
C ASN A 141 13.07 10.50 -3.57
N HIS A 142 13.10 10.72 -4.87
CA HIS A 142 12.61 9.78 -5.88
C HIS A 142 13.48 9.84 -7.13
N ASN A 143 13.70 8.67 -7.74
CA ASN A 143 14.33 8.52 -9.04
C ASN A 143 13.40 7.70 -9.92
N ILE A 144 12.68 8.36 -10.83
CA ILE A 144 11.77 7.67 -11.76
C ILE A 144 12.40 7.66 -13.14
N ARG A 145 12.59 6.46 -13.70
CA ARG A 145 13.11 6.25 -15.04
C ARG A 145 11.94 6.03 -15.99
N TYR A 146 11.49 7.07 -16.67
CA TYR A 146 10.40 6.94 -17.64
C TYR A 146 10.88 6.21 -18.90
N LYS A 147 10.06 5.30 -19.42
CA LYS A 147 10.35 4.63 -20.70
C LYS A 147 10.16 5.57 -21.88
N ASP A 148 9.12 6.39 -21.83
CA ASP A 148 8.70 7.31 -22.87
C ASP A 148 8.52 8.73 -22.33
N LEU A 149 8.03 9.64 -23.18
CA LEU A 149 7.81 11.05 -22.84
C LEU A 149 6.65 11.28 -21.86
N ASP A 150 5.75 10.32 -21.67
CA ASP A 150 4.63 10.44 -20.72
C ASP A 150 5.13 10.17 -19.28
N PRO A 151 5.20 11.18 -18.40
CA PRO A 151 5.65 11.01 -17.02
C PRO A 151 4.65 10.22 -16.15
N LYS A 152 3.51 9.82 -16.70
CA LYS A 152 2.50 8.97 -16.07
C LYS A 152 2.34 7.63 -16.77
N GLY A 153 3.22 7.32 -17.72
CA GLY A 153 3.28 6.06 -18.44
C GLY A 153 4.15 5.02 -17.76
N GLU A 154 4.70 4.13 -18.58
CA GLU A 154 5.56 3.02 -18.14
C GLU A 154 6.88 3.54 -17.54
N VAL A 155 7.35 2.87 -16.47
CA VAL A 155 8.60 3.20 -15.80
C VAL A 155 9.55 2.01 -15.82
N LEU A 156 10.82 2.26 -16.09
CA LEU A 156 11.89 1.27 -16.23
C LEU A 156 12.43 0.81 -14.88
N GLU A 157 13.05 -0.37 -14.92
CA GLU A 157 13.77 -0.96 -13.80
C GLU A 157 14.89 -0.05 -13.28
N GLY A 158 15.11 -0.10 -11.96
CA GLY A 158 16.00 0.82 -11.24
C GLY A 158 15.40 2.20 -10.97
N SER A 159 14.09 2.38 -11.23
CA SER A 159 13.34 3.42 -10.53
C SER A 159 13.38 3.14 -9.03
N SER A 160 13.41 4.17 -8.18
CA SER A 160 13.47 4.03 -6.72
C SER A 160 12.80 5.19 -5.99
N LEU A 161 12.35 4.92 -4.77
CA LEU A 161 11.91 5.92 -3.79
C LEU A 161 12.82 5.83 -2.57
N THR A 162 13.24 6.98 -2.04
CA THR A 162 13.98 7.05 -0.78
C THR A 162 13.06 7.63 0.28
N MET A 163 12.89 6.91 1.38
CA MET A 163 12.05 7.31 2.49
C MET A 163 12.82 7.28 3.81
N ILE A 164 12.36 8.08 4.76
CA ILE A 164 12.71 7.95 6.18
C ILE A 164 11.45 7.55 6.93
N GLY A 165 11.57 6.67 7.91
CA GLY A 165 10.45 6.18 8.70
C GLY A 165 10.92 5.30 9.83
N HIS A 166 10.03 5.00 10.77
CA HIS A 166 10.36 4.01 11.79
C HIS A 166 10.27 2.62 11.20
N CYS A 167 11.31 1.84 11.44
CA CYS A 167 11.41 0.50 10.93
C CYS A 167 12.08 -0.42 11.94
N ARG A 168 11.80 -1.71 11.82
CA ARG A 168 12.44 -2.77 12.60
C ARG A 168 12.35 -4.10 11.87
N PRO A 169 13.20 -5.08 12.23
CA PRO A 169 13.04 -6.44 11.75
C PRO A 169 11.70 -7.04 12.21
N ILE A 170 11.10 -7.83 11.32
CA ILE A 170 10.04 -8.78 11.59
C ILE A 170 10.47 -10.17 11.12
N TYR A 171 9.88 -11.20 11.71
CA TYR A 171 10.15 -12.60 11.41
C TYR A 171 8.87 -13.23 10.92
N VAL A 172 8.95 -13.88 9.77
CA VAL A 172 7.78 -14.41 9.06
C VAL A 172 8.00 -15.89 8.82
N ALA A 173 6.97 -16.70 9.07
CA ALA A 173 6.98 -18.12 8.82
C ALA A 173 5.70 -18.53 8.10
N ASP A 174 5.82 -19.57 7.27
CA ASP A 174 4.69 -20.16 6.58
C ASP A 174 3.90 -21.09 7.51
N ILE A 175 2.59 -21.13 7.31
CA ILE A 175 1.66 -21.98 8.03
C ILE A 175 1.37 -23.21 7.17
N PRO A 176 1.78 -24.43 7.57
CA PRO A 176 1.49 -25.65 6.84
C PRO A 176 -0.03 -25.83 6.60
N ASP A 177 -0.40 -26.40 5.45
CA ASP A 177 -1.76 -26.84 5.11
C ASP A 177 -2.87 -25.78 5.27
N SER A 178 -2.54 -24.50 5.07
CA SER A 178 -3.49 -23.38 5.18
C SER A 178 -3.91 -22.83 3.81
N ASP A 179 -5.19 -22.54 3.63
CA ASP A 179 -5.67 -21.91 2.39
C ASP A 179 -5.49 -20.37 2.45
N PHE A 180 -4.93 -19.81 1.38
CA PHE A 180 -4.64 -18.37 1.22
C PHE A 180 -5.90 -17.45 1.22
N ASP A 181 -7.13 -18.01 1.27
CA ASP A 181 -8.38 -17.31 0.90
C ASP A 181 -9.26 -16.83 2.08
N HIS A 182 -8.78 -16.86 3.33
CA HIS A 182 -9.64 -16.51 4.48
C HIS A 182 -9.83 -15.00 4.73
N ASN A 183 -9.00 -14.14 4.13
CA ASN A 183 -8.76 -12.81 4.69
C ASN A 183 -9.65 -11.67 4.16
N PHE A 184 -10.38 -11.86 3.06
CA PHE A 184 -11.26 -10.79 2.54
C PHE A 184 -12.46 -10.55 3.46
N GLN A 185 -13.02 -11.61 4.05
CA GLN A 185 -14.16 -11.44 4.97
C GLN A 185 -13.76 -10.62 6.19
N GLU A 186 -12.57 -10.82 6.74
CA GLU A 186 -12.08 -10.03 7.88
C GLU A 186 -11.89 -8.56 7.52
N VAL A 187 -11.28 -8.24 6.37
CA VAL A 187 -11.09 -6.85 5.94
C VAL A 187 -12.42 -6.18 5.58
N ALA A 188 -13.35 -6.90 4.95
CA ALA A 188 -14.68 -6.38 4.63
C ALA A 188 -15.56 -6.20 5.89
N GLN A 189 -15.41 -7.06 6.90
CA GLN A 189 -16.13 -6.99 8.17
C GLN A 189 -15.49 -6.01 9.17
N ALA A 190 -14.20 -5.72 9.03
CA ALA A 190 -13.48 -4.77 9.89
C ALA A 190 -13.71 -3.30 9.52
N VAL A 191 -14.43 -3.01 8.42
CA VAL A 191 -14.75 -1.64 8.01
C VAL A 191 -15.57 -0.95 9.10
N GLY A 192 -14.96 0.00 9.80
CA GLY A 192 -15.57 0.67 10.95
C GLY A 192 -15.80 -0.24 12.18
N GLY A 193 -15.27 -1.47 12.16
CA GLY A 193 -15.33 -2.43 13.26
C GLY A 193 -14.17 -2.28 14.25
N ILE A 194 -14.28 -2.98 15.39
CA ILE A 194 -13.19 -3.11 16.37
C ILE A 194 -12.22 -4.18 15.87
N ASN A 195 -10.93 -3.85 15.81
CA ASN A 195 -9.91 -4.82 15.41
C ASN A 195 -9.63 -5.85 16.52
N GLN A 196 -9.31 -7.07 16.09
CA GLN A 196 -8.78 -8.09 17.00
C GLN A 196 -7.32 -7.78 17.38
N PRO A 197 -6.88 -8.07 18.61
CA PRO A 197 -5.47 -7.95 18.99
C PRO A 197 -4.58 -8.88 18.17
N GLY A 198 -3.31 -8.51 18.03
CA GLY A 198 -2.28 -9.30 17.36
C GLY A 198 -1.81 -8.68 16.04
N HIS A 199 -0.93 -9.42 15.37
CA HIS A 199 -0.33 -8.99 14.12
C HIS A 199 -0.77 -9.91 12.99
N ARG A 200 -0.87 -9.34 11.79
CA ARG A 200 -1.15 -10.07 10.56
C ARG A 200 -0.13 -9.70 9.50
N ILE A 201 0.09 -10.61 8.57
CA ILE A 201 0.92 -10.37 7.40
C ILE A 201 0.21 -10.82 6.13
N CYS A 202 0.41 -10.06 5.07
CA CYS A 202 -0.02 -10.37 3.70
C CYS A 202 1.21 -10.30 2.81
N MET A 203 1.70 -11.44 2.34
CA MET A 203 2.78 -11.48 1.37
C MET A 203 2.23 -11.18 -0.04
N ASP A 204 2.96 -10.38 -0.82
CA ASP A 204 2.58 -10.02 -2.19
C ASP A 204 2.68 -11.22 -3.14
N GLU A 205 3.64 -12.10 -2.87
CA GLU A 205 3.91 -13.33 -3.63
C GLU A 205 3.82 -14.52 -2.68
N ASN A 206 3.26 -15.64 -3.15
CA ASN A 206 3.22 -16.86 -2.36
C ASN A 206 3.44 -18.12 -3.21
N ALA A 207 4.58 -18.78 -2.99
CA ALA A 207 4.99 -19.96 -3.76
C ALA A 207 4.34 -21.25 -3.23
N GLY A 208 4.08 -21.34 -1.93
CA GLY A 208 3.29 -22.41 -1.31
C GLY A 208 1.83 -21.97 -1.25
N LEU A 209 0.88 -22.89 -1.39
CA LEU A 209 -0.51 -22.58 -1.03
C LEU A 209 -0.59 -22.57 0.50
N CYS A 210 0.01 -21.58 1.16
CA CYS A 210 0.10 -21.47 2.62
C CYS A 210 -0.01 -20.02 3.07
N ASP A 211 -0.77 -19.74 4.10
CA ASP A 211 -0.78 -18.48 4.82
C ASP A 211 0.56 -18.25 5.56
N SER A 212 0.78 -17.04 6.07
CA SER A 212 1.98 -16.70 6.84
C SER A 212 1.63 -16.02 8.16
N VAL A 213 2.47 -16.23 9.16
CA VAL A 213 2.45 -15.51 10.45
C VAL A 213 3.66 -14.61 10.56
N CYS A 214 3.54 -13.52 11.30
CA CYS A 214 4.65 -12.64 11.59
C CYS A 214 4.78 -12.35 13.08
N SER A 215 6.01 -12.03 13.49
CA SER A 215 6.35 -11.63 14.84
C SER A 215 7.46 -10.58 14.84
N PHE A 216 7.49 -9.76 15.88
CA PHE A 216 8.65 -8.91 16.17
C PHE A 216 9.73 -9.63 16.99
N ALA A 217 9.43 -10.80 17.55
CA ALA A 217 10.35 -11.67 18.25
C ALA A 217 10.95 -12.72 17.28
N SER A 218 12.28 -12.88 17.33
CA SER A 218 13.00 -13.78 16.43
C SER A 218 12.68 -15.26 16.61
N ASP A 219 12.12 -15.62 17.77
CA ASP A 219 11.70 -16.97 18.11
C ASP A 219 10.19 -17.21 17.88
N LEU A 220 9.47 -16.19 17.40
CA LEU A 220 8.01 -16.19 17.23
C LEU A 220 7.28 -16.64 18.50
N SER A 221 7.79 -16.25 19.68
CA SER A 221 7.25 -16.68 20.99
C SER A 221 5.83 -16.17 21.28
N ASP A 222 5.38 -15.15 20.57
CA ASP A 222 4.03 -14.57 20.61
C ASP A 222 3.06 -15.19 19.59
N VAL A 223 3.54 -16.10 18.73
CA VAL A 223 2.70 -16.77 17.72
C VAL A 223 2.06 -18.03 18.31
N ASP A 224 0.75 -17.96 18.56
CA ASP A 224 -0.07 -19.07 19.05
C ASP A 224 -0.68 -19.90 17.90
N ARG A 225 0.14 -20.24 16.91
CA ARG A 225 -0.21 -21.09 15.76
C ARG A 225 0.96 -22.00 15.41
N GLU A 226 0.66 -23.18 14.88
CA GLU A 226 1.70 -24.05 14.32
C GLU A 226 2.21 -23.45 13.00
N TYR A 227 3.54 -23.40 12.84
CA TYR A 227 4.21 -22.84 11.67
C TYR A 227 5.43 -23.70 11.31
N ASP A 228 5.86 -23.64 10.05
CA ASP A 228 7.08 -24.32 9.61
C ASP A 228 8.30 -23.51 10.05
N ARG A 229 8.98 -23.99 11.09
CA ARG A 229 10.23 -23.39 11.60
C ARG A 229 11.32 -23.30 10.54
N GLY A 230 11.32 -24.16 9.52
CA GLY A 230 12.27 -24.15 8.42
C GLY A 230 12.07 -23.00 7.42
N THR A 231 10.92 -22.32 7.49
CA THR A 231 10.56 -21.21 6.59
C THR A 231 10.79 -19.83 7.20
N VAL A 232 11.22 -19.77 8.47
CA VAL A 232 11.39 -18.49 9.18
C VAL A 232 12.41 -17.62 8.45
N LYS A 233 11.94 -16.45 8.00
CA LYS A 233 12.76 -15.42 7.34
C LYS A 233 12.62 -14.08 8.04
N SER A 234 13.69 -13.29 8.01
CA SER A 234 13.68 -11.93 8.52
C SER A 234 13.45 -10.94 7.39
N TYR A 235 12.59 -9.95 7.66
CA TYR A 235 12.29 -8.85 6.75
C TYR A 235 12.39 -7.52 7.49
N LEU A 236 12.64 -6.44 6.76
CA LEU A 236 12.49 -5.10 7.31
C LEU A 236 11.01 -4.70 7.24
N CYS A 237 10.44 -4.26 8.35
CA CYS A 237 9.10 -3.67 8.38
C CYS A 237 9.20 -2.16 8.62
N VAL A 238 8.64 -1.35 7.73
CA VAL A 238 8.60 0.12 7.83
C VAL A 238 7.17 0.55 8.03
N GLN A 239 6.85 1.28 9.11
CA GLN A 239 5.48 1.78 9.29
C GLN A 239 5.14 2.84 8.23
N ILE A 240 3.97 2.70 7.59
CA ILE A 240 3.59 3.55 6.45
C ILE A 240 2.28 4.32 6.65
N VAL A 241 1.32 3.75 7.37
CA VAL A 241 0.04 4.41 7.62
C VAL A 241 -0.63 3.80 8.85
N ARG A 242 -1.47 4.57 9.55
CA ARG A 242 -2.37 4.09 10.58
C ARG A 242 -3.81 4.21 10.11
N GLU A 243 -4.63 3.24 10.49
CA GLU A 243 -6.07 3.31 10.24
C GLU A 243 -6.71 4.55 10.89
N ARG A 244 -7.68 5.13 10.20
CA ARG A 244 -8.46 6.29 10.62
C ARG A 244 -9.68 5.82 11.40
N LYS A 245 -9.40 5.20 12.55
CA LYS A 245 -10.42 4.74 13.50
C LYS A 245 -10.26 5.44 14.85
N GLU A 246 -11.35 5.49 15.59
CA GLU A 246 -11.33 5.95 16.99
C GLU A 246 -10.49 5.01 17.85
N THR A 247 -9.92 5.53 18.95
CA THR A 247 -9.05 4.74 19.84
C THR A 247 -9.71 3.44 20.34
N TRP A 248 -11.02 3.47 20.64
CA TRP A 248 -11.75 2.30 21.12
C TRP A 248 -11.92 1.19 20.05
N GLN A 249 -11.77 1.53 18.77
CA GLN A 249 -11.80 0.58 17.65
C GLN A 249 -10.44 -0.10 17.43
N LYS A 250 -9.41 0.26 18.21
CA LYS A 250 -8.05 -0.30 18.16
C LYS A 250 -7.42 -0.18 16.75
N PRO A 251 -7.23 1.03 16.23
CA PRO A 251 -6.68 1.23 14.88
C PRO A 251 -5.34 0.52 14.72
N LYS A 252 -5.20 -0.25 13.63
CA LYS A 252 -3.93 -0.88 13.27
C LYS A 252 -2.96 0.12 12.66
N ILE A 253 -1.68 -0.14 12.88
CA ILE A 253 -0.59 0.43 12.11
C ILE A 253 -0.26 -0.55 10.99
N ILE A 254 -0.15 -0.04 9.77
CA ILE A 254 0.22 -0.79 8.58
C ILE A 254 1.70 -0.53 8.29
N GLY A 255 2.45 -1.61 8.18
CA GLY A 255 3.86 -1.62 7.81
C GLY A 255 4.10 -2.24 6.44
N LEU A 256 5.02 -1.65 5.69
CA LEU A 256 5.56 -2.18 4.46
C LEU A 256 6.60 -3.25 4.80
N VAL A 257 6.41 -4.46 4.28
CA VAL A 257 7.38 -5.56 4.42
C VAL A 257 8.35 -5.51 3.25
N LEU A 258 9.63 -5.47 3.59
CA LEU A 258 10.73 -5.18 2.70
C LEU A 258 11.79 -6.29 2.79
N GLU A 259 12.27 -6.71 1.62
CA GLU A 259 13.39 -7.62 1.46
C GLU A 259 14.54 -6.89 0.76
N GLU A 260 15.78 -7.17 1.13
CA GLU A 260 16.95 -6.60 0.46
C GLU A 260 17.00 -7.02 -1.01
N ALA A 261 17.30 -6.06 -1.89
CA ALA A 261 17.48 -6.34 -3.30
C ALA A 261 18.84 -7.01 -3.54
N VAL A 262 18.82 -8.21 -4.11
CA VAL A 262 19.99 -9.12 -4.28
C VAL A 262 21.17 -8.49 -5.04
N ASP A 263 20.93 -7.45 -5.84
CA ASP A 263 21.94 -6.83 -6.73
C ASP A 263 22.17 -5.32 -6.45
N SER A 264 21.77 -4.81 -5.29
CA SER A 264 21.94 -3.39 -4.97
C SER A 264 23.22 -3.11 -4.19
N THR A 265 24.01 -2.13 -4.65
CA THR A 265 25.19 -1.62 -3.93
C THR A 265 24.82 -0.62 -2.83
N ASP A 266 23.62 -0.05 -2.91
CA ASP A 266 23.01 0.79 -1.88
C ASP A 266 22.02 -0.05 -1.07
N GLU A 267 21.71 0.32 0.18
CA GLU A 267 20.67 -0.31 1.03
C GLU A 267 19.27 -0.19 0.36
N ALA A 268 19.03 -0.97 -0.69
CA ALA A 268 17.81 -0.94 -1.47
C ALA A 268 16.96 -2.16 -1.16
N PHE A 269 15.66 -1.92 -1.08
CA PHE A 269 14.68 -2.91 -0.70
C PHE A 269 13.60 -3.03 -1.76
N ARG A 270 13.11 -4.25 -1.94
CA ARG A 270 11.89 -4.54 -2.66
C ARG A 270 10.76 -4.77 -1.66
N ARG A 271 9.58 -4.28 -2.02
CA ARG A 271 8.34 -4.61 -1.31
C ARG A 271 8.01 -6.08 -1.57
N VAL A 272 7.66 -6.79 -0.51
CA VAL A 272 7.22 -8.20 -0.55
C VAL A 272 5.92 -8.46 0.20
N GLY A 273 5.33 -7.44 0.83
CA GLY A 273 4.06 -7.58 1.53
C GLY A 273 3.70 -6.40 2.42
N LEU A 274 2.62 -6.56 3.18
CA LEU A 274 2.19 -5.67 4.25
C LEU A 274 2.02 -6.45 5.55
N ALA A 275 2.34 -5.81 6.67
CA ALA A 275 1.97 -6.28 7.99
C ALA A 275 1.04 -5.27 8.65
N ASP A 276 0.05 -5.73 9.40
CA ASP A 276 -0.73 -4.88 10.29
C ASP A 276 -0.54 -5.30 11.74
N PHE A 277 -0.41 -4.31 12.62
CA PHE A 277 -0.07 -4.52 14.02
C PHE A 277 -0.69 -3.46 14.93
N ASP A 278 -0.77 -3.79 16.22
CA ASP A 278 -1.32 -2.91 17.28
C ASP A 278 -0.36 -1.77 17.67
#